data_AF-A0A8T4M1Y2-F1
#
_entry.id   AF-A0A8T4M1Y2-F1
#
_cell.length_a   1.000
_cell.length_b   1.000
_cell.length_c   1.000
_cell.angle_alpha   90.00
_cell.angle_beta   90.00
_cell.angle_gamma   90.00
#
_symmetry.space_group_name_H-M   'P 1'
#
loop_
_entity.id
_entity.type
_entity.pdbx_description
1 polymer ?
#
loop_
_entity_poly.entity_id
_entity_poly.type
_entity_poly.pdbx_seq_one_letter_code
_entity_poly.pdbx_strand_id
1 'polypeptide(L)'
;MELIKLSCGVGKSYEEAVTALFEAKGKKGKNEYNIIVYDGPRLQSKIHEGIKEKAKTYLDLAKSLTPGQKKWLDQITLYDPVTGLLNKVGFAIRIDEFQKKGLLEGYYIFFDIDDLHDWNVKLGYTIVDKYLEAIGKTIKDNLRFHNLYPIAEGIPDIAGHRLNESAGDEFLIFIPGKHTLENDQEVIKIAERILTKVYENQKKLCKQLDESPR
;
A
#
# COMPACT_ATOMS: atom_id res chain seq x y z
N MET A 1 -13.22 -11.15 -19.76
CA MET A 1 -13.54 -10.15 -18.72
C MET A 1 -12.36 -9.20 -18.56
N GLU A 2 -12.61 -7.91 -18.40
CA GLU A 2 -11.57 -6.89 -18.22
C GLU A 2 -10.95 -6.95 -16.82
N LEU A 3 -9.67 -6.57 -16.70
CA LEU A 3 -8.96 -6.51 -15.42
C LEU A 3 -9.04 -5.10 -14.85
N ILE A 4 -9.17 -5.00 -13.52
CA ILE A 4 -9.04 -3.72 -12.82
C ILE A 4 -7.56 -3.33 -12.90
N LYS A 5 -7.27 -2.25 -13.62
CA LYS A 5 -5.92 -1.72 -13.81
C LYS A 5 -5.51 -0.86 -12.61
N LEU A 6 -4.20 -0.83 -12.36
CA LEU A 6 -3.62 0.01 -11.33
C LEU A 6 -2.55 0.92 -11.93
N SER A 7 -2.59 2.18 -11.52
CA SER A 7 -1.50 3.15 -11.71
C SER A 7 -0.56 3.09 -10.52
N CYS A 8 0.74 3.28 -10.77
CA CYS A 8 1.78 3.13 -9.76
C CYS A 8 2.76 4.29 -9.79
N GLY A 9 2.97 4.95 -8.65
CA GLY A 9 4.03 5.92 -8.42
C GLY A 9 5.08 5.37 -7.47
N VAL A 10 6.36 5.52 -7.80
CA VAL A 10 7.49 5.15 -6.95
C VAL A 10 8.28 6.40 -6.58
N GLY A 11 8.58 6.55 -5.30
CA GLY A 11 9.39 7.67 -4.79
C GLY A 11 10.17 7.27 -3.55
N LYS A 12 11.10 8.13 -3.13
CA LYS A 12 11.86 7.96 -1.88
C LYS A 12 11.31 8.84 -0.75
N SER A 13 10.16 9.45 -0.97
CA SER A 13 9.26 10.04 0.03
C SER A 13 7.81 9.83 -0.41
N TYR A 14 6.85 10.05 0.49
CA TYR A 14 5.43 9.90 0.17
C TYR A 14 4.99 10.82 -0.99
N GLU A 15 5.45 12.08 -0.97
CA GLU A 15 5.09 13.15 -1.91
C GLU A 15 5.65 12.89 -3.30
N GLU A 16 6.84 12.29 -3.36
CA GLU A 16 7.44 11.84 -4.61
C GLU A 16 6.61 10.72 -5.22
N ALA A 17 6.22 9.72 -4.41
CA ALA A 17 5.36 8.63 -4.87
C ALA A 17 3.98 9.13 -5.31
N VAL A 18 3.38 10.09 -4.60
CA VAL A 18 2.13 10.76 -4.99
C VAL A 18 2.28 11.52 -6.31
N THR A 19 3.37 12.27 -6.47
CA THR A 19 3.61 13.05 -7.69
C THR A 19 3.80 12.12 -8.90
N ALA A 20 4.61 11.07 -8.73
CA ALA A 20 4.77 10.04 -9.76
C ALA A 20 3.45 9.32 -10.08
N LEU A 21 2.63 9.03 -9.07
CA LEU A 21 1.32 8.42 -9.26
C LEU A 21 0.37 9.30 -10.08
N PHE A 22 0.37 10.62 -9.82
CA PHE A 22 -0.43 11.56 -10.60
C PHE A 22 -0.04 11.55 -12.09
N GLU A 23 1.26 11.51 -12.38
CA GLU A 23 1.76 11.36 -13.75
C GLU A 23 1.38 10.01 -14.35
N ALA A 24 1.48 8.92 -13.58
CA ALA A 24 1.03 7.60 -14.02
C ALA A 24 -0.45 7.64 -14.41
N LYS A 25 -1.34 8.20 -13.57
CA LYS A 25 -2.77 8.34 -13.87
C LYS A 25 -3.06 9.15 -15.14
N GLY A 26 -2.20 10.11 -15.50
CA GLY A 26 -2.29 10.84 -16.78
C GLY A 26 -1.92 10.01 -18.02
N LYS A 27 -1.29 8.85 -17.83
CA LYS A 27 -0.81 7.93 -18.88
C LYS A 27 -1.58 6.59 -18.92
N LYS A 28 -2.73 6.50 -18.24
CA LYS A 28 -3.63 5.32 -18.24
C LYS A 28 -3.82 4.74 -19.65
N GLY A 29 -3.74 3.41 -19.76
CA GLY A 29 -4.01 2.68 -21.00
C GLY A 29 -2.89 2.65 -22.04
N LYS A 30 -1.73 3.28 -21.79
CA LYS A 30 -0.61 3.31 -22.76
C LYS A 30 0.37 2.13 -22.66
N ASN A 31 0.52 1.53 -21.47
CA ASN A 31 1.52 0.50 -21.17
C ASN A 31 0.88 -0.72 -20.46
N GLU A 32 1.59 -1.85 -20.47
CA GLU A 32 1.20 -3.07 -19.74
C GLU A 32 1.18 -2.83 -18.22
N TYR A 33 2.21 -2.15 -17.70
CA TYR A 33 2.31 -1.59 -16.35
C TYR A 33 2.41 -0.08 -16.42
N ASN A 34 1.61 0.61 -15.61
CA ASN A 34 1.61 2.05 -15.54
C ASN A 34 2.41 2.51 -14.30
N ILE A 35 3.72 2.26 -14.34
CA ILE A 35 4.66 2.62 -13.26
C ILE A 35 5.44 3.86 -13.68
N ILE A 36 5.43 4.88 -12.82
CA ILE A 36 6.29 6.06 -12.93
C ILE A 36 7.18 6.13 -11.69
N VAL A 37 8.45 6.44 -11.90
CA VAL A 37 9.42 6.69 -10.84
C VAL A 37 9.70 8.18 -10.82
N TYR A 38 9.59 8.79 -9.65
CA TYR A 38 9.87 10.21 -9.50
C TYR A 38 11.36 10.50 -9.72
N ASP A 39 11.67 11.42 -10.62
CA ASP A 39 13.04 11.82 -11.00
C ASP A 39 13.35 13.30 -10.73
N GLY A 40 12.42 14.03 -10.09
CA GLY A 40 12.57 15.44 -9.76
C GLY A 40 13.34 15.74 -8.46
N PRO A 41 13.34 17.02 -8.01
CA PRO A 41 13.97 17.42 -6.76
C PRO A 41 13.35 16.74 -5.53
N ARG A 42 14.16 16.44 -4.52
CA ARG A 42 13.71 15.78 -3.28
C ARG A 42 12.52 16.51 -2.64
N LEU A 43 11.41 15.81 -2.42
CA LEU A 43 10.23 16.36 -1.75
C LEU A 43 10.16 15.85 -0.30
N GLN A 44 9.87 16.77 0.63
CA GLN A 44 9.74 16.44 2.05
C GLN A 44 8.35 15.92 2.40
N SER A 45 8.32 14.98 3.35
CA SER A 45 7.06 14.42 3.83
C SER A 45 6.27 15.29 4.78
N LYS A 46 5.01 15.56 4.39
CA LYS A 46 3.99 16.23 5.17
C LYS A 46 3.19 15.17 5.90
N ILE A 47 3.60 14.87 7.13
CA ILE A 47 2.75 14.07 8.02
C ILE A 47 1.58 14.95 8.45
N HIS A 48 0.36 14.57 8.06
CA HIS A 48 -0.86 15.25 8.50
C HIS A 48 -1.01 15.20 10.02
N GLU A 49 -1.22 16.36 10.66
CA GLU A 49 -1.30 16.48 12.13
C GLU A 49 -2.41 15.62 12.75
N GLY A 50 -3.57 15.50 12.08
CA GLY A 50 -4.68 14.66 12.57
C GLY A 50 -4.34 13.16 12.66
N ILE A 51 -3.37 12.67 11.89
CA ILE A 51 -2.88 11.30 12.02
C ILE A 51 -2.04 11.14 13.29
N LYS A 52 -1.22 12.15 13.61
CA LYS A 52 -0.37 12.14 14.80
C LYS A 52 -1.20 12.09 16.08
N GLU A 53 -2.31 12.84 16.13
CA GLU A 53 -3.21 12.82 17.28
C GLU A 53 -3.88 11.45 17.47
N LYS A 54 -4.43 10.86 16.41
CA LYS A 54 -5.02 9.51 16.46
C LYS A 54 -3.99 8.45 16.87
N ALA A 55 -2.78 8.54 16.33
CA ALA A 55 -1.68 7.65 16.70
C ALA A 55 -1.31 7.78 18.18
N LYS A 56 -1.24 9.02 18.71
CA LYS A 56 -0.96 9.28 20.12
C LYS A 56 -2.04 8.67 21.03
N THR A 57 -3.31 8.93 20.74
CA THR A 57 -4.44 8.38 21.51
C THR A 57 -4.39 6.85 21.55
N TYR A 58 -4.12 6.22 20.40
CA TYR A 58 -3.94 4.77 20.32
C TYR A 58 -2.78 4.29 21.19
N LEU A 59 -1.61 4.92 21.09
CA LEU A 59 -0.42 4.54 21.85
C LEU A 59 -0.61 4.69 23.36
N ASP A 60 -1.34 5.73 23.80
CA ASP A 60 -1.64 5.95 25.21
C ASP A 60 -2.62 4.90 25.75
N LEU A 61 -3.66 4.56 24.97
CA LEU A 61 -4.58 3.48 25.32
C LEU A 61 -3.85 2.13 25.37
N ALA A 62 -2.99 1.84 24.39
CA ALA A 62 -2.30 0.55 24.29
C ALA A 62 -1.37 0.25 25.48
N LYS A 63 -0.91 1.27 26.23
CA LYS A 63 -0.04 1.10 27.41
C LYS A 63 -0.76 0.48 28.61
N SER A 64 -2.07 0.68 28.73
CA SER A 64 -2.86 0.18 29.87
C SER A 64 -3.56 -1.15 29.61
N LEU A 65 -3.38 -1.71 28.41
CA LEU A 65 -4.06 -2.94 27.98
C LEU A 65 -3.20 -4.18 28.21
N THR A 66 -3.86 -5.30 28.54
CA THR A 66 -3.24 -6.62 28.49
C THR A 66 -2.87 -6.99 27.03
N PRO A 67 -1.94 -7.95 26.81
CA PRO A 67 -1.58 -8.37 25.44
C PRO A 67 -2.77 -8.81 24.58
N GLY A 68 -3.76 -9.49 25.17
CA GLY A 68 -4.96 -9.93 24.46
C GLY A 68 -5.87 -8.76 24.05
N GLN A 69 -6.09 -7.81 24.98
CA GLN A 69 -6.86 -6.60 24.70
C GLN A 69 -6.18 -5.72 23.66
N LYS A 70 -4.85 -5.57 23.75
CA LYS A 70 -4.07 -4.86 22.75
C LYS A 70 -4.25 -5.49 21.38
N LYS A 71 -4.04 -6.80 21.24
CA LYS A 71 -4.21 -7.49 19.95
C LYS A 71 -5.59 -7.27 19.33
N TRP A 72 -6.64 -7.26 20.14
CA TRP A 72 -8.00 -6.96 19.67
C TRP A 72 -8.14 -5.49 19.24
N LEU A 73 -7.62 -4.55 20.02
CA LEU A 73 -7.58 -3.13 19.66
C LEU A 73 -6.82 -2.89 18.35
N ASP A 74 -5.66 -3.54 18.17
CA ASP A 74 -4.87 -3.48 16.95
C ASP A 74 -5.74 -3.85 15.74
N GLN A 75 -6.44 -4.99 15.81
CA GLN A 75 -7.29 -5.51 14.73
C GLN A 75 -8.39 -4.54 14.30
N ILE A 76 -9.05 -3.87 15.25
CA ILE A 76 -10.17 -2.96 14.94
C ILE A 76 -9.73 -1.53 14.62
N THR A 77 -8.53 -1.12 15.05
CA THR A 77 -8.08 0.28 14.97
C THR A 77 -7.02 0.50 13.91
N LEU A 78 -6.16 -0.49 13.65
CA LEU A 78 -4.97 -0.32 12.81
C LEU A 78 -5.07 -0.96 11.44
N TYR A 79 -6.04 -1.86 11.23
CA TYR A 79 -6.18 -2.60 9.98
C TYR A 79 -7.45 -2.19 9.25
N ASP A 80 -7.38 -2.23 7.92
CA ASP A 80 -8.53 -2.09 7.04
C ASP A 80 -9.33 -3.40 7.01
N PRO A 81 -10.66 -3.36 7.26
CA PRO A 81 -11.46 -4.58 7.38
C PRO A 81 -11.65 -5.34 6.06
N VAL A 82 -11.51 -4.68 4.90
CA VAL A 82 -11.69 -5.32 3.58
C VAL A 82 -10.43 -6.06 3.16
N THR A 83 -9.27 -5.43 3.33
CA THR A 83 -8.00 -5.95 2.79
C THR A 83 -7.12 -6.62 3.84
N GLY A 84 -7.35 -6.34 5.13
CA GLY A 84 -6.49 -6.78 6.23
C GLY A 84 -5.10 -6.14 6.22
N LEU A 85 -4.88 -5.11 5.40
CA LEU A 85 -3.68 -4.26 5.39
C LEU A 85 -3.79 -3.18 6.47
N LEU A 86 -2.70 -2.45 6.73
CA LEU A 86 -2.74 -1.33 7.66
C LEU A 86 -3.68 -0.24 7.11
N ASN A 87 -4.48 0.38 7.97
CA ASN A 87 -5.16 1.62 7.60
C ASN A 87 -4.21 2.82 7.79
N LYS A 88 -4.69 4.03 7.51
CA LYS A 88 -3.93 5.28 7.68
C LYS A 88 -3.25 5.45 9.04
N VAL A 89 -3.96 5.10 10.12
CA VAL A 89 -3.43 5.22 11.48
C VAL A 89 -2.39 4.14 11.74
N GLY A 90 -2.69 2.89 11.38
CA GLY A 90 -1.76 1.78 11.50
C GLY A 90 -0.46 2.02 10.74
N PHE A 91 -0.54 2.49 9.50
CA PHE A 91 0.62 2.76 8.67
C PHE A 91 1.52 3.84 9.29
N ALA A 92 0.94 4.95 9.75
CA ALA A 92 1.70 6.02 10.38
C ALA A 92 2.37 5.60 11.70
N ILE A 93 1.69 4.79 12.53
CA ILE A 93 2.28 4.23 13.74
C ILE A 93 3.48 3.36 13.39
N ARG A 94 3.39 2.51 12.36
CA ARG A 94 4.51 1.65 11.95
C ARG A 94 5.72 2.45 11.45
N ILE A 95 5.47 3.51 10.66
CA ILE A 95 6.55 4.41 10.22
C ILE A 95 7.23 5.08 11.42
N ASP A 96 6.46 5.59 12.39
CA ASP A 96 7.01 6.20 13.61
C ASP A 96 7.80 5.19 14.47
N GLU A 97 7.32 3.95 14.61
CA GLU A 97 8.06 2.84 15.25
C GLU A 97 9.41 2.59 14.55
N PHE A 98 9.44 2.59 13.21
CA PHE A 98 10.66 2.37 12.44
C PHE A 98 11.64 3.53 12.59
N GLN A 99 11.15 4.78 12.56
CA GLN A 99 11.97 5.97 12.79
C GLN A 99 12.62 5.97 14.18
N LYS A 100 11.87 5.56 15.22
CA LYS A 100 12.39 5.40 16.59
C LYS A 100 13.47 4.32 16.70
N LYS A 101 13.45 3.32 15.81
CA LYS A 101 14.51 2.30 15.67
C LYS A 101 15.69 2.76 14.81
N GLY A 102 15.72 4.02 14.38
CA GLY A 102 16.81 4.59 13.59
C GLY A 102 16.67 4.39 12.08
N LEU A 103 15.50 3.98 11.58
CA LEU A 103 15.26 3.97 10.14
C LEU A 103 15.11 5.41 9.63
N LEU A 104 16.10 5.87 8.86
CA LEU A 104 16.12 7.23 8.30
C LEU A 104 15.63 7.30 6.85
N GLU A 105 15.70 6.18 6.12
CA GLU A 105 15.46 6.13 4.68
C GLU A 105 14.61 4.92 4.29
N GLY A 106 13.86 5.08 3.20
CA GLY A 106 13.12 4.01 2.56
C GLY A 106 12.44 4.49 1.30
N TYR A 107 11.69 3.58 0.69
CA TYR A 107 11.00 3.78 -0.58
C TYR A 107 9.51 3.63 -0.41
N TYR A 108 8.75 4.40 -1.18
CA TYR A 108 7.31 4.36 -1.24
C TYR A 108 6.87 3.89 -2.62
N ILE A 109 6.02 2.87 -2.65
CA ILE A 109 5.31 2.41 -3.85
C ILE A 109 3.83 2.67 -3.62
N PHE A 110 3.24 3.56 -4.42
CA PHE A 110 1.86 3.96 -4.29
C PHE A 110 1.08 3.42 -5.49
N PHE A 111 0.15 2.49 -5.24
CA PHE A 111 -0.82 2.01 -6.21
C PHE A 111 -2.18 2.68 -6.03
N ASP A 112 -2.86 2.94 -7.14
CA ASP A 112 -4.22 3.46 -7.20
C ASP A 112 -4.99 2.65 -8.25
N ILE A 113 -6.20 2.22 -7.89
CA ILE A 113 -7.09 1.54 -8.81
C ILE A 113 -7.65 2.54 -9.82
N ASP A 114 -7.41 2.26 -11.10
CA ASP A 114 -7.92 3.09 -12.17
C ASP A 114 -9.45 2.95 -12.25
N ASP A 115 -10.14 4.08 -12.12
CA ASP A 115 -11.57 4.24 -12.39
C ASP A 115 -12.45 3.37 -11.48
N LEU A 116 -12.10 3.30 -10.17
CA LEU A 116 -12.83 2.50 -9.18
C LEU A 116 -14.34 2.80 -9.15
N HIS A 117 -14.75 4.07 -9.36
CA HIS A 117 -16.16 4.44 -9.45
C HIS A 117 -16.86 3.70 -10.60
N ASP A 118 -16.25 3.65 -11.77
CA ASP A 118 -16.82 2.98 -12.95
C ASP A 118 -16.90 1.45 -12.73
N TRP A 119 -15.91 0.88 -12.05
CA TRP A 119 -15.96 -0.52 -11.62
C TRP A 119 -17.09 -0.80 -10.63
N ASN A 120 -17.32 0.09 -9.66
CA ASN A 120 -18.43 -0.01 -8.72
C ASN A 120 -19.78 0.07 -9.43
N VAL A 121 -19.92 0.96 -10.41
CA VAL A 121 -21.14 1.07 -11.24
C VAL A 121 -21.35 -0.19 -12.08
N LYS A 122 -20.29 -0.76 -12.64
CA LYS A 122 -20.34 -1.91 -13.57
C LYS A 122 -20.55 -3.25 -12.87
N LEU A 123 -19.86 -3.50 -11.76
CA LEU A 123 -19.83 -4.81 -11.08
C LEU A 123 -20.58 -4.82 -9.74
N GLY A 124 -20.88 -3.65 -9.18
CA GLY A 124 -21.41 -3.52 -7.84
C GLY A 124 -20.34 -3.60 -6.75
N TYR A 125 -20.56 -2.88 -5.66
CA TYR A 125 -19.61 -2.75 -4.54
C TYR A 125 -19.16 -4.10 -3.96
N THR A 126 -20.08 -5.07 -3.78
CA THR A 126 -19.73 -6.38 -3.23
C THR A 126 -18.72 -7.15 -4.08
N ILE A 127 -18.81 -7.03 -5.41
CA ILE A 127 -17.84 -7.69 -6.31
C ILE A 127 -16.52 -6.94 -6.27
N VAL A 128 -16.56 -5.60 -6.32
CA VAL A 128 -15.35 -4.76 -6.24
C VAL A 128 -14.61 -4.98 -4.92
N ASP A 129 -15.30 -5.14 -3.80
CA ASP A 129 -14.68 -5.47 -2.51
C ASP A 129 -13.90 -6.80 -2.56
N LYS A 130 -14.37 -7.81 -3.31
CA LYS A 130 -13.61 -9.06 -3.52
C LYS A 130 -12.33 -8.81 -4.33
N TYR A 131 -12.35 -7.88 -5.28
CA TYR A 131 -11.13 -7.46 -5.98
C TYR A 131 -10.18 -6.72 -5.04
N LEU A 132 -10.68 -5.79 -4.20
CA LEU A 132 -9.88 -5.09 -3.20
C LEU A 132 -9.23 -6.08 -2.23
N GLU A 133 -9.99 -7.04 -1.70
CA GLU A 133 -9.48 -8.10 -0.83
C GLU A 133 -8.39 -8.92 -1.53
N ALA A 134 -8.63 -9.35 -2.79
CA ALA A 134 -7.66 -10.11 -3.57
C ALA A 134 -6.38 -9.31 -3.86
N ILE A 135 -6.50 -8.01 -4.17
CA ILE A 135 -5.36 -7.11 -4.37
C ILE A 135 -4.58 -6.97 -3.05
N GLY A 136 -5.25 -6.65 -1.94
CA GLY A 136 -4.63 -6.48 -0.64
C GLY A 136 -3.90 -7.72 -0.15
N LYS A 137 -4.54 -8.90 -0.29
CA LYS A 137 -3.90 -10.20 -0.02
C LYS A 137 -2.69 -10.44 -0.90
N THR A 138 -2.81 -10.16 -2.20
CA THR A 138 -1.70 -10.34 -3.14
C THR A 138 -0.51 -9.44 -2.80
N ILE A 139 -0.76 -8.18 -2.44
CA ILE A 139 0.29 -7.27 -1.97
C ILE A 139 0.97 -7.87 -0.74
N LYS A 140 0.18 -8.22 0.29
CA LYS A 140 0.69 -8.78 1.55
C LYS A 140 1.55 -10.02 1.36
N ASP A 141 1.09 -10.96 0.52
CA ASP A 141 1.78 -12.23 0.25
C ASP A 141 3.05 -12.06 -0.60
N ASN A 142 3.25 -10.88 -1.22
CA ASN A 142 4.38 -10.57 -2.10
C ASN A 142 5.28 -9.44 -1.58
N LEU A 143 5.08 -8.98 -0.33
CA LEU A 143 6.05 -8.16 0.38
C LEU A 143 7.31 -8.99 0.69
N ARG A 144 8.50 -8.39 0.61
CA ARG A 144 9.73 -9.10 0.97
C ARG A 144 9.89 -9.08 2.49
N PHE A 145 10.52 -10.12 3.03
CA PHE A 145 11.04 -10.15 4.40
C PHE A 145 12.58 -10.04 4.44
N HIS A 146 13.22 -9.67 3.31
CA HIS A 146 14.68 -9.59 3.17
C HIS A 146 15.11 -8.18 2.77
N ASN A 147 16.02 -7.63 3.59
CA ASN A 147 16.28 -6.20 3.67
C ASN A 147 17.09 -5.65 2.49
N LEU A 148 16.63 -4.53 1.89
CA LEU A 148 17.47 -3.60 1.11
C LEU A 148 18.38 -2.73 2.03
N TYR A 149 18.49 -3.13 3.30
CA TYR A 149 19.13 -2.39 4.39
C TYR A 149 19.91 -3.35 5.31
N PRO A 150 21.25 -3.26 5.38
CA PRO A 150 22.05 -4.14 6.23
C PRO A 150 21.97 -3.86 7.74
N ILE A 151 21.13 -2.93 8.22
CA ILE A 151 21.10 -2.66 9.67
C ILE A 151 20.39 -3.80 10.39
N ALA A 152 21.04 -4.23 11.46
CA ALA A 152 20.55 -5.17 12.45
C ALA A 152 19.08 -4.91 12.82
N GLU A 153 18.29 -5.98 12.95
CA GLU A 153 16.89 -6.01 13.45
C GLU A 153 15.72 -6.01 12.46
N GLY A 154 15.84 -6.59 11.27
CA GLY A 154 14.68 -7.22 10.60
C GLY A 154 13.39 -6.36 10.49
N ILE A 155 13.53 -5.09 10.13
CA ILE A 155 12.39 -4.19 9.88
C ILE A 155 11.68 -4.68 8.60
N PRO A 156 10.41 -5.10 8.67
CA PRO A 156 9.72 -5.65 7.51
C PRO A 156 9.21 -4.54 6.58
N ASP A 157 9.01 -4.91 5.31
CA ASP A 157 8.14 -4.16 4.42
C ASP A 157 6.74 -4.03 5.04
N ILE A 158 6.10 -2.89 4.87
CA ILE A 158 4.71 -2.69 5.31
C ILE A 158 3.85 -2.21 4.16
N ALA A 159 2.58 -2.61 4.17
CA ALA A 159 1.58 -2.14 3.22
C ALA A 159 0.35 -1.61 3.96
N GLY A 160 -0.22 -0.53 3.43
CA GLY A 160 -1.45 0.06 3.88
C GLY A 160 -2.47 0.25 2.76
N HIS A 161 -3.73 0.40 3.15
CA HIS A 161 -4.88 0.65 2.31
C HIS A 161 -5.69 1.83 2.87
N ARG A 162 -6.38 2.58 2.01
CA ARG A 162 -7.23 3.74 2.40
C ARG A 162 -6.47 4.82 3.17
N LEU A 163 -5.45 5.39 2.53
CA LEU A 163 -4.63 6.44 3.15
C LEU A 163 -5.19 7.84 2.94
N ASN A 164 -5.98 8.08 1.88
CA ASN A 164 -6.81 9.27 1.75
C ASN A 164 -8.24 9.03 2.23
N GLU A 165 -8.92 10.11 2.63
CA GLU A 165 -10.23 10.04 3.30
C GLU A 165 -11.40 9.73 2.35
N SER A 166 -11.18 9.73 1.03
CA SER A 166 -12.25 9.90 0.05
C SER A 166 -12.61 8.67 -0.80
N ALA A 167 -11.66 7.88 -1.30
CA ALA A 167 -11.96 6.92 -2.39
C ALA A 167 -11.65 5.44 -2.08
N GLY A 168 -10.60 5.16 -1.30
CA GLY A 168 -10.29 3.80 -0.85
C GLY A 168 -9.94 2.80 -1.96
N ASP A 169 -9.40 3.32 -3.05
CA ASP A 169 -8.76 2.69 -4.20
C ASP A 169 -7.23 2.56 -4.05
N GLU A 170 -6.70 3.06 -2.93
CA GLU A 170 -5.28 3.37 -2.75
C GLU A 170 -4.56 2.33 -1.88
N PHE A 171 -3.42 1.87 -2.36
CA PHE A 171 -2.48 1.03 -1.61
C PHE A 171 -1.12 1.70 -1.56
N LEU A 172 -0.49 1.71 -0.38
CA LEU A 172 0.87 2.22 -0.22
C LEU A 172 1.74 1.16 0.41
N ILE A 173 2.91 0.96 -0.16
CA ILE A 173 3.95 0.10 0.38
C ILE A 173 5.11 0.97 0.79
N PHE A 174 5.67 0.69 1.96
CA PHE A 174 6.95 1.23 2.39
C PHE A 174 7.99 0.11 2.49
N ILE A 175 9.11 0.31 1.81
CA ILE A 175 10.24 -0.62 1.74
C ILE A 175 11.45 0.05 2.41
N PRO A 176 11.89 -0.42 3.59
CA PRO A 176 13.11 0.04 4.24
C PRO A 176 14.34 -0.20 3.34
N GLY A 177 15.14 0.84 3.11
CA GLY A 177 16.29 0.72 2.20
C GLY A 177 17.05 2.03 2.03
N LYS A 178 18.37 1.93 1.83
CA LYS A 178 19.21 3.10 1.52
C LYS A 178 18.92 3.59 0.12
N HIS A 179 18.96 4.90 -0.08
CA HIS A 179 18.76 5.49 -1.40
C HIS A 179 20.00 5.28 -2.28
N THR A 180 20.00 4.20 -3.06
CA THR A 180 21.09 3.85 -4.00
C THR A 180 20.53 3.47 -5.36
N LEU A 181 21.31 3.61 -6.43
CA LEU A 181 20.87 3.25 -7.78
C LEU A 181 20.45 1.77 -7.88
N GLU A 182 21.15 0.89 -7.18
CA GLU A 182 20.82 -0.55 -7.11
C GLU A 182 19.45 -0.78 -6.45
N ASN A 183 19.22 -0.14 -5.29
CA ASN A 183 17.94 -0.25 -4.59
C ASN A 183 16.79 0.42 -5.37
N ASP A 184 17.06 1.53 -6.08
CA ASP A 184 16.09 2.18 -6.96
C ASP A 184 15.58 1.18 -8.02
N GLN A 185 16.50 0.44 -8.66
CA GLN A 185 16.15 -0.59 -9.63
C GLN A 185 15.41 -1.78 -9.00
N GLU A 186 15.81 -2.24 -7.82
CA GLU A 186 15.13 -3.33 -7.13
C GLU A 186 13.70 -2.98 -6.71
N VAL A 187 13.45 -1.75 -6.24
CA VAL A 187 12.10 -1.29 -5.87
C VAL A 187 11.16 -1.28 -7.07
N ILE A 188 11.66 -0.89 -8.26
CA ILE A 188 10.88 -0.95 -9.51
C ILE A 188 10.50 -2.39 -9.83
N LYS A 189 11.45 -3.33 -9.77
CA LYS A 189 11.17 -4.76 -9.99
C LYS A 189 10.18 -5.33 -8.97
N ILE A 190 10.21 -4.84 -7.73
CA ILE A 190 9.21 -5.21 -6.71
C ILE A 190 7.83 -4.72 -7.12
N ALA A 191 7.69 -3.47 -7.56
CA ALA A 191 6.43 -2.92 -8.04
C ALA A 191 5.87 -3.72 -9.23
N GLU A 192 6.71 -4.00 -10.24
CA GLU A 192 6.35 -4.81 -11.41
C GLU A 192 5.90 -6.21 -11.02
N ARG A 193 6.65 -6.88 -10.14
CA ARG A 193 6.30 -8.22 -9.63
C ARG A 193 4.95 -8.22 -8.93
N ILE A 194 4.69 -7.23 -8.08
CA ILE A 194 3.42 -7.12 -7.35
C ILE A 194 2.26 -6.91 -8.34
N LEU A 195 2.38 -5.99 -9.29
CA LEU A 195 1.36 -5.78 -10.32
C LEU A 195 1.12 -7.03 -11.16
N THR A 196 2.18 -7.73 -11.56
CA THR A 196 2.09 -9.00 -12.28
C THR A 196 1.23 -10.00 -11.50
N LYS A 197 1.54 -10.19 -10.21
CA LYS A 197 0.82 -11.12 -9.33
C LYS A 197 -0.62 -10.69 -9.09
N VAL A 198 -0.86 -9.39 -8.95
CA VAL A 198 -2.21 -8.82 -8.84
C VAL A 198 -3.02 -9.18 -10.07
N TYR A 199 -2.50 -8.93 -11.28
CA TYR A 199 -3.21 -9.24 -12.52
C TYR A 199 -3.42 -10.75 -12.74
N GLU A 200 -2.45 -11.59 -12.37
CA GLU A 200 -2.60 -13.05 -12.38
C GLU A 200 -3.73 -13.51 -11.44
N ASN A 201 -3.78 -12.99 -10.22
CA ASN A 201 -4.80 -13.38 -9.24
C ASN A 201 -6.18 -12.82 -9.57
N GLN A 202 -6.27 -11.62 -10.14
CA GLN A 202 -7.51 -11.09 -10.70
C GLN A 202 -8.05 -12.01 -11.81
N LYS A 203 -7.21 -12.47 -12.74
CA LYS A 203 -7.63 -13.42 -13.79
C LYS A 203 -8.20 -14.71 -13.21
N LYS A 204 -7.65 -15.22 -12.10
CA LYS A 204 -8.18 -16.40 -11.40
C LYS A 204 -9.52 -16.11 -10.74
N LEU A 205 -9.64 -14.96 -10.07
CA LEU A 205 -10.89 -14.53 -9.44
C LEU A 205 -12.02 -14.39 -10.48
N CYS A 206 -11.74 -13.81 -11.65
CA CYS A 206 -12.74 -13.71 -12.73
C CYS A 206 -13.34 -15.08 -13.08
N LYS A 207 -12.49 -16.10 -13.26
CA LYS A 207 -12.94 -17.47 -13.59
C LYS A 207 -13.83 -18.05 -12.50
N GLN A 208 -13.46 -17.86 -11.24
CA GLN A 208 -14.25 -18.35 -10.09
C GLN A 208 -15.62 -17.67 -9.98
N LEU A 209 -15.70 -16.38 -10.32
CA LEU A 209 -16.95 -15.63 -10.30
C LEU A 209 -17.88 -16.05 -11.46
N ASP A 210 -17.32 -16.38 -12.63
CA ASP A 210 -18.10 -16.88 -13.77
C ASP A 210 -18.64 -18.30 -13.54
N GLU A 211 -17.92 -19.13 -12.77
CA GLU A 211 -18.28 -20.53 -12.46
C GLU A 211 -19.21 -20.67 -11.24
N SER A 212 -19.45 -19.61 -10.48
CA SER A 212 -20.33 -19.64 -9.31
C SER A 212 -21.81 -19.59 -9.74
N PRO A 213 -22.66 -20.57 -9.36
CA PRO A 213 -24.08 -20.51 -9.68
C PRO A 213 -24.71 -19.27 -9.03
N ARG A 214 -25.39 -18.47 -9.86
CA ARG A 214 -26.17 -17.30 -9.43
C ARG A 214 -27.38 -17.70 -8.60
#